data_AF-A0A952C5R4-F1
#
_entry.id   AF-A0A952C5R4-F1
#
_cell.length_a   1.000
_cell.length_b   1.000
_cell.length_c   1.000
_cell.angle_alpha   90.00
_cell.angle_beta   90.00
_cell.angle_gamma   90.00
#
_symmetry.space_group_name_H-M   'P 1'
#
loop_
_entity.id
_entity.type
_entity.pdbx_description
1 polymer ?
#
loop_
_entity_poly.entity_id
_entity_poly.type
_entity_poly.pdbx_seq_one_letter_code
_entity_poly.pdbx_strand_id
1 'polypeptide(L)'
;MTRGSTWNKWDFHLHTPYSILNNQFGDPNDDSTWERYVQAIEEKAAALNIAAIGITDYFLIDGYKRLLEFQANGRLANILLFPNIEFRIDKFIYRSQAGGQPKRVNYHVLFSPDVPPAQIEEHFLHDLEFVSEDQPYDRSHVRKLKRANLEKFGETLQRQQAEFREKSALEIGCMNATVDIEKVKEQLHKDGRFRGRYLLVLAEENLSLIDWASQDSAARKHLVQMSHAVFSSNPKSRSFLLGKSHPTMEDFLEEFKSPKPCIWGCDCHGYKERFLEPDEQRFCWIKGEVSWEGLKQILYEPDARVRIQPHDPEPSKSTYTLDRIHITETQINDSLRVCEADIALNPNLVAIIGGRGSGKTALLDLIADCFPDGEKIREMETSFHYRLYHKTSAKPIQVKLQFQSGEQTGKAFGAEHEVFGRADILYLTQNHIDDYTANPTLLYSHIIELVFENRPDEQRAYVEFSEHIARRQREIDPLVDQQLRTG
;
A
#
# COMPACT_ATOMS: atom_id res chain seq x y z
N MET A 1 -4.09 12.59 -16.15
CA MET A 1 -3.57 12.42 -14.76
C MET A 1 -3.77 10.97 -14.38
N THR A 2 -2.81 10.36 -13.68
CA THR A 2 -2.96 9.00 -13.14
C THR A 2 -3.64 9.04 -11.78
N ARG A 3 -4.35 7.96 -11.41
CA ARG A 3 -4.83 7.81 -10.03
C ARG A 3 -3.62 7.77 -9.08
N GLY A 4 -3.84 8.30 -7.88
CA GLY A 4 -2.89 8.23 -6.77
C GLY A 4 -2.99 6.90 -6.04
N SER A 5 -2.56 6.85 -4.78
CA SER A 5 -2.51 5.60 -4.01
C SER A 5 -3.89 5.02 -3.73
N THR A 6 -4.18 3.85 -4.31
CA THR A 6 -5.35 3.01 -4.01
C THR A 6 -4.93 1.75 -3.26
N TRP A 7 -5.90 1.07 -2.63
CA TRP A 7 -5.67 -0.25 -2.06
C TRP A 7 -5.65 -1.31 -3.16
N ASN A 8 -4.65 -2.18 -3.13
CA ASN A 8 -4.50 -3.31 -4.03
C ASN A 8 -4.08 -4.54 -3.22
N LYS A 9 -4.42 -5.75 -3.68
CA LYS A 9 -3.94 -6.99 -3.06
C LYS A 9 -2.59 -7.40 -3.66
N TRP A 10 -1.66 -7.75 -2.78
CA TRP A 10 -0.31 -8.17 -3.11
C TRP A 10 -0.07 -9.50 -2.39
N ASP A 11 0.47 -10.50 -3.06
CA ASP A 11 0.88 -11.76 -2.42
C ASP A 11 2.40 -11.84 -2.44
N PHE A 12 3.08 -11.70 -1.30
CA PHE A 12 4.54 -11.61 -1.30
C PHE A 12 5.26 -12.97 -1.20
N HIS A 13 4.54 -14.09 -1.15
CA HIS A 13 5.12 -15.39 -0.81
C HIS A 13 4.53 -16.53 -1.63
N LEU A 14 4.86 -16.56 -2.92
CA LEU A 14 4.49 -17.65 -3.83
C LEU A 14 5.72 -18.46 -4.25
N HIS A 15 5.77 -19.75 -3.89
CA HIS A 15 6.81 -20.66 -4.38
C HIS A 15 6.53 -21.12 -5.83
N THR A 16 7.60 -21.44 -6.55
CA THR A 16 7.52 -21.89 -7.95
C THR A 16 7.80 -23.39 -8.09
N PRO A 17 7.59 -23.99 -9.28
CA PRO A 17 8.09 -25.33 -9.60
C PRO A 17 9.61 -25.49 -9.42
N TYR A 18 10.39 -24.40 -9.43
CA TYR A 18 11.83 -24.44 -9.10
C TYR A 18 12.12 -24.37 -7.60
N SER A 19 11.13 -24.13 -6.74
CA SER A 19 11.31 -24.13 -5.29
C SER A 19 11.61 -25.56 -4.83
N ILE A 20 12.87 -25.82 -4.51
CA ILE A 20 13.39 -27.19 -4.32
C ILE A 20 12.77 -27.90 -3.10
N LEU A 21 12.38 -27.15 -2.07
CA LEU A 21 11.80 -27.72 -0.85
C LEU A 21 10.29 -27.89 -1.02
N ASN A 22 9.78 -29.10 -0.76
CA ASN A 22 8.35 -29.44 -0.78
C ASN A 22 7.59 -29.13 -2.08
N ASN A 23 8.25 -29.04 -3.24
CA ASN A 23 7.58 -28.81 -4.53
C ASN A 23 6.49 -29.86 -4.83
N GLN A 24 5.25 -29.39 -4.97
CA GLN A 24 4.09 -30.18 -5.37
C GLN A 24 3.42 -29.60 -6.63
N PHE A 25 4.10 -28.72 -7.38
CA PHE A 25 3.60 -28.14 -8.64
C PHE A 25 3.86 -29.04 -9.86
N GLY A 26 4.88 -29.90 -9.80
CA GLY A 26 5.27 -30.78 -10.91
C GLY A 26 6.77 -30.71 -11.20
N ASP A 27 7.20 -31.39 -12.27
CA ASP A 27 8.59 -31.35 -12.72
C ASP A 27 8.89 -29.99 -13.38
N PRO A 28 9.84 -29.19 -12.86
CA PRO A 28 10.17 -27.90 -13.45
C PRO A 28 10.83 -27.99 -14.84
N ASN A 29 11.31 -29.17 -15.26
CA ASN A 29 11.86 -29.38 -16.60
C ASN A 29 10.78 -29.71 -17.64
N ASP A 30 9.53 -29.92 -17.21
CA ASP A 30 8.39 -30.14 -18.10
C ASP A 30 7.69 -28.80 -18.37
N ASP A 31 7.64 -28.39 -19.63
CA ASP A 31 6.94 -27.18 -20.06
C ASP A 31 5.45 -27.22 -19.69
N SER A 32 4.82 -28.41 -19.63
CA SER A 32 3.41 -28.54 -19.25
C SER A 32 3.16 -28.15 -17.78
N THR A 33 4.15 -28.33 -16.90
CA THR A 33 4.11 -27.88 -15.51
C THR A 33 4.03 -26.36 -15.45
N TRP A 34 4.84 -25.67 -16.25
CA TRP A 34 4.87 -24.21 -16.29
C TRP A 34 3.61 -23.62 -16.91
N GLU A 35 3.11 -24.20 -18.00
CA GLU A 35 1.84 -23.74 -18.59
C GLU A 35 0.68 -23.82 -17.59
N ARG A 36 0.55 -24.95 -16.88
CA ARG A 36 -0.46 -25.11 -15.82
C ARG A 36 -0.24 -24.12 -14.67
N TYR A 37 1.00 -23.91 -14.25
CA TYR A 37 1.34 -23.00 -13.16
C TYR A 37 1.01 -21.54 -13.51
N VAL A 38 1.41 -21.07 -14.68
CA VAL A 38 1.12 -19.71 -15.16
C VAL A 38 -0.37 -19.50 -15.35
N GLN A 39 -1.08 -20.48 -15.95
CA GLN A 39 -2.53 -20.42 -16.07
C GLN A 39 -3.22 -20.30 -14.70
N ALA A 40 -2.78 -21.09 -13.71
CA ALA A 40 -3.33 -21.01 -12.35
C ALA A 40 -3.11 -19.63 -11.71
N ILE A 41 -1.94 -19.00 -11.93
CA ILE A 41 -1.68 -17.62 -11.48
C ILE A 41 -2.66 -16.65 -12.14
N GLU A 42 -2.79 -16.70 -13.47
CA GLU A 42 -3.66 -15.78 -14.21
C GLU A 42 -5.12 -15.89 -13.77
N GLU A 43 -5.63 -17.11 -13.66
CA GLU A 43 -7.02 -17.38 -13.22
C GLU A 43 -7.26 -16.90 -11.78
N LYS A 44 -6.36 -17.25 -10.85
CA LYS A 44 -6.54 -16.92 -9.43
C LYS A 44 -6.30 -15.44 -9.15
N ALA A 45 -5.28 -14.84 -9.75
CA ALA A 45 -5.00 -13.42 -9.58
C ALA A 45 -6.14 -12.56 -10.15
N ALA A 46 -6.70 -12.93 -11.31
CA ALA A 46 -7.87 -12.26 -11.86
C ALA A 46 -9.11 -12.42 -10.95
N ALA A 47 -9.39 -13.65 -10.49
CA ALA A 47 -10.54 -13.92 -9.61
C ALA A 47 -10.45 -13.17 -8.26
N LEU A 48 -9.24 -13.01 -7.71
CA LEU A 48 -9.01 -12.40 -6.41
C LEU A 48 -8.63 -10.92 -6.48
N ASN A 49 -8.43 -10.36 -7.68
CA ASN A 49 -7.90 -9.02 -7.94
C ASN A 49 -6.51 -8.79 -7.31
N ILE A 50 -5.58 -9.73 -7.52
CA ILE A 50 -4.18 -9.61 -7.08
C ILE A 50 -3.39 -8.84 -8.13
N ALA A 51 -2.75 -7.75 -7.70
CA ALA A 51 -2.02 -6.84 -8.58
C ALA A 51 -0.51 -7.12 -8.61
N ALA A 52 0.01 -7.79 -7.59
CA ALA A 52 1.44 -8.05 -7.46
C ALA A 52 1.73 -9.36 -6.73
N ILE A 53 2.82 -10.03 -7.12
CA ILE A 53 3.26 -11.30 -6.55
C ILE A 53 4.77 -11.31 -6.28
N GLY A 54 5.18 -11.71 -5.08
CA GLY A 54 6.56 -12.02 -4.70
C GLY A 54 6.88 -13.48 -5.00
N ILE A 55 7.75 -13.68 -5.99
CA ILE A 55 8.18 -15.01 -6.45
C ILE A 55 9.29 -15.50 -5.55
N THR A 56 8.98 -16.52 -4.75
CA THR A 56 9.77 -16.93 -3.59
C THR A 56 10.44 -18.28 -3.84
N ASP A 57 11.73 -18.28 -4.12
CA ASP A 57 12.50 -19.52 -4.25
C ASP A 57 13.59 -19.58 -3.17
N TYR A 58 13.91 -20.81 -2.72
CA TYR A 58 14.95 -21.04 -1.72
C TYR A 58 16.34 -20.87 -2.35
N PHE A 59 17.12 -19.89 -1.87
CA PHE A 59 18.51 -19.60 -2.27
C PHE A 59 18.77 -19.28 -3.75
N LEU A 60 17.76 -19.38 -4.62
CA LEU A 60 17.86 -19.28 -6.07
C LEU A 60 16.83 -18.30 -6.61
N ILE A 61 16.92 -17.97 -7.90
CA ILE A 61 16.03 -17.00 -8.58
C ILE A 61 15.48 -17.56 -9.91
N ASP A 62 15.64 -18.87 -10.14
CA ASP A 62 15.29 -19.51 -11.42
C ASP A 62 13.80 -19.44 -11.75
N GLY A 63 12.91 -19.56 -10.75
CA GLY A 63 11.46 -19.42 -10.95
C GLY A 63 11.06 -18.03 -11.39
N TYR A 64 11.65 -17.00 -10.79
CA TYR A 64 11.43 -15.62 -11.21
C TYR A 64 11.90 -15.39 -12.65
N LYS A 65 13.11 -15.85 -13.01
CA LYS A 65 13.62 -15.77 -14.39
C LYS A 65 12.67 -16.43 -15.39
N ARG A 66 12.18 -17.62 -15.06
CA ARG A 66 11.24 -18.37 -15.92
C ARG A 66 9.92 -17.63 -16.10
N LEU A 67 9.36 -17.04 -15.05
CA LEU A 67 8.13 -16.25 -15.16
C LEU A 67 8.31 -14.96 -15.97
N LEU A 68 9.50 -14.35 -15.95
CA LEU A 68 9.80 -13.22 -16.83
C LEU A 68 9.79 -13.61 -18.32
N GLU A 69 10.18 -14.83 -18.68
CA GLU A 69 10.06 -15.32 -20.06
C GLU A 69 8.59 -15.38 -20.50
N PHE A 70 7.69 -15.82 -19.61
CA PHE A 70 6.24 -15.79 -19.86
C PHE A 70 5.72 -14.35 -20.00
N GLN A 71 6.17 -13.42 -19.15
CA GLN A 71 5.82 -12.00 -19.27
C GLN A 71 6.28 -11.38 -20.59
N ALA A 72 7.50 -11.69 -21.03
CA ALA A 72 8.01 -11.23 -22.33
C ALA A 72 7.18 -11.75 -23.51
N ASN A 73 6.51 -12.89 -23.35
CA ASN A 73 5.60 -13.49 -24.33
C ASN A 73 4.13 -13.06 -24.16
N GLY A 74 3.85 -12.05 -23.33
CA GLY A 74 2.52 -11.45 -23.18
C GLY A 74 1.59 -12.13 -22.17
N ARG A 75 2.08 -13.13 -21.42
CA ARG A 75 1.36 -13.73 -20.28
C ARG A 75 1.57 -12.87 -19.02
N LEU A 76 0.73 -13.04 -17.99
CA LEU A 76 0.87 -12.34 -16.69
C LEU A 76 0.94 -10.79 -16.80
N ALA A 77 0.38 -10.18 -17.86
CA ALA A 77 0.59 -8.77 -18.21
C ALA A 77 0.10 -7.76 -17.16
N ASN A 78 -0.86 -8.14 -16.31
CA ASN A 78 -1.46 -7.28 -15.29
C ASN A 78 -0.94 -7.53 -13.88
N ILE A 79 0.15 -8.29 -13.73
CA ILE A 79 0.70 -8.69 -12.43
C ILE A 79 2.14 -8.22 -12.33
N LEU A 80 2.43 -7.40 -11.32
CA LEU A 80 3.80 -7.01 -11.01
C LEU A 80 4.51 -8.14 -10.26
N LEU A 81 5.61 -8.66 -10.81
CA LEU A 81 6.38 -9.73 -10.19
C LEU A 81 7.61 -9.17 -9.46
N PHE A 82 7.75 -9.49 -8.18
CA PHE A 82 8.93 -9.16 -7.39
C PHE A 82 9.81 -10.40 -7.22
N PRO A 83 11.14 -10.29 -7.41
CA PRO A 83 12.06 -11.34 -7.00
C PRO A 83 12.12 -11.38 -5.47
N ASN A 84 11.72 -12.50 -4.87
CA ASN A 84 11.82 -12.76 -3.45
C ASN A 84 12.73 -13.97 -3.21
N ILE A 85 13.84 -13.81 -2.51
CA ILE A 85 14.75 -14.94 -2.26
C ILE A 85 14.68 -15.30 -0.79
N GLU A 86 14.31 -16.55 -0.51
CA GLU A 86 14.23 -17.07 0.84
C GLU A 86 15.55 -17.72 1.25
N PHE A 87 16.06 -17.30 2.39
CA PHE A 87 17.28 -17.79 3.01
C PHE A 87 16.98 -18.35 4.39
N ARG A 88 17.58 -19.50 4.66
CA ARG A 88 17.73 -19.98 6.03
C ARG A 88 18.98 -19.35 6.64
N ILE A 89 18.85 -18.73 7.80
CA ILE A 89 19.99 -18.14 8.50
C ILE A 89 20.56 -19.11 9.54
N ASP A 90 21.80 -18.86 9.95
CA ASP A 90 22.55 -19.66 10.93
C ASP A 90 22.06 -19.51 12.39
N LYS A 91 20.92 -18.84 12.59
CA LYS A 91 20.28 -18.66 13.91
C LYS A 91 19.18 -19.68 14.14
N PHE A 92 19.22 -20.30 15.32
CA PHE A 92 18.23 -21.26 15.80
C PHE A 92 17.34 -20.64 16.87
N ILE A 93 16.07 -21.03 16.87
CA ILE A 93 15.14 -20.75 17.94
C ILE A 93 14.85 -22.07 18.66
N TYR A 94 15.30 -22.17 19.90
CA TYR A 94 15.01 -23.28 20.80
C TYR A 94 13.69 -23.01 21.51
N ARG A 95 12.75 -23.97 21.52
CA ARG A 95 11.54 -23.84 22.34
C ARG A 95 11.92 -23.86 23.83
N SER A 96 11.57 -22.81 24.56
CA SER A 96 11.44 -22.84 26.03
C SER A 96 10.01 -23.17 26.50
N GLN A 97 9.02 -23.21 25.61
CA GLN A 97 7.65 -23.62 25.94
C GLN A 97 7.15 -24.67 24.93
N ALA A 98 6.81 -25.86 25.42
CA ALA A 98 6.19 -26.98 24.70
C ALA A 98 7.07 -27.91 23.84
N GLY A 99 8.35 -28.17 24.19
CA GLY A 99 9.05 -29.41 23.80
C GLY A 99 9.11 -29.78 22.30
N GLY A 100 9.10 -28.79 21.41
CA GLY A 100 9.19 -29.00 19.96
C GLY A 100 10.63 -28.89 19.46
N GLN A 101 10.86 -29.42 18.25
CA GLN A 101 12.18 -29.38 17.62
C GLN A 101 12.65 -27.94 17.36
N PRO A 102 13.95 -27.65 17.52
CA PRO A 102 14.51 -26.34 17.21
C PRO A 102 14.22 -25.99 15.75
N LYS A 103 13.78 -24.76 15.51
CA LYS A 103 13.51 -24.25 14.16
C LYS A 103 14.52 -23.18 13.83
N ARG A 104 15.02 -23.20 12.59
CA ARG A 104 15.86 -22.12 12.06
C ARG A 104 14.99 -20.94 11.65
N VAL A 105 15.56 -19.76 11.69
CA VAL A 105 14.91 -18.53 11.22
C VAL A 105 15.11 -18.42 9.71
N ASN A 106 14.07 -18.00 9.01
CA ASN A 106 14.16 -17.64 7.60
C ASN A 106 14.15 -16.11 7.45
N TYR A 107 14.88 -15.66 6.44
CA TYR A 107 14.96 -14.27 6.02
C TYR A 107 14.75 -14.22 4.52
N HIS A 108 14.08 -13.17 4.08
CA HIS A 108 13.81 -12.93 2.68
C HIS A 108 14.51 -11.67 2.23
N VAL A 109 14.99 -11.69 1.00
CA VAL A 109 15.45 -10.49 0.29
C VAL A 109 14.51 -10.27 -0.88
N LEU A 110 13.64 -9.27 -0.74
CA LEU A 110 12.70 -8.85 -1.76
C LEU A 110 13.32 -7.72 -2.58
N PHE A 111 13.57 -7.94 -3.86
CA PHE A 111 14.23 -6.96 -4.73
C PHE A 111 13.23 -6.10 -5.51
N SER A 112 13.67 -4.93 -5.97
CA SER A 112 12.96 -4.20 -7.01
C SER A 112 12.94 -5.02 -8.31
N PRO A 113 11.80 -5.07 -9.04
CA PRO A 113 11.72 -5.68 -10.37
C PRO A 113 12.61 -4.97 -11.39
N ASP A 114 13.06 -3.74 -11.11
CA ASP A 114 13.99 -3.01 -11.97
C ASP A 114 15.44 -3.52 -11.86
N VAL A 115 15.73 -4.42 -10.94
CA VAL A 115 17.05 -5.07 -10.84
C VAL A 115 17.06 -6.29 -11.75
N PRO A 116 17.92 -6.34 -12.79
CA PRO A 116 17.97 -7.51 -13.66
C PRO A 116 18.32 -8.78 -12.87
N PRO A 117 17.64 -9.92 -13.12
CA PRO A 117 17.88 -11.14 -12.35
C PRO A 117 19.32 -11.66 -12.48
N ALA A 118 19.98 -11.42 -13.61
CA ALA A 118 21.40 -11.72 -13.79
C ALA A 118 22.29 -10.94 -12.80
N GLN A 119 21.96 -9.69 -12.48
CA GLN A 119 22.72 -8.90 -11.52
C GLN A 119 22.50 -9.40 -10.08
N ILE A 120 21.28 -9.82 -9.73
CA ILE A 120 20.99 -10.45 -8.43
C ILE A 120 21.78 -11.76 -8.29
N GLU A 121 21.85 -12.57 -9.34
CA GLU A 121 22.58 -13.81 -9.32
C GLU A 121 24.10 -13.60 -9.25
N GLU A 122 24.67 -12.83 -10.16
CA GLU A 122 26.12 -12.68 -10.31
C GLU A 122 26.77 -11.82 -9.21
N HIS A 123 26.09 -10.76 -8.76
CA HIS A 123 26.66 -9.76 -7.84
C HIS A 123 26.06 -9.77 -6.44
N PHE A 124 25.12 -10.68 -6.16
CA PHE A 124 24.61 -10.89 -4.81
C PHE A 124 24.66 -12.37 -4.42
N LEU A 125 23.90 -13.26 -5.06
CA LEU A 125 23.86 -14.68 -4.68
C LEU A 125 25.24 -15.33 -4.77
N HIS A 126 25.93 -15.19 -5.90
CA HIS A 126 27.23 -15.84 -6.12
C HIS A 126 28.35 -15.30 -5.23
N ASP A 127 28.17 -14.13 -4.61
CA ASP A 127 29.11 -13.54 -3.67
C ASP A 127 28.85 -13.94 -2.22
N LEU A 128 27.64 -14.42 -1.91
CA LEU A 128 27.33 -15.04 -0.62
C LEU A 128 28.04 -16.39 -0.47
N GLU A 129 28.27 -16.75 0.78
CA GLU A 129 28.97 -17.95 1.18
C GLU A 129 28.16 -18.72 2.22
N PHE A 130 28.28 -20.05 2.18
CA PHE A 130 27.79 -20.92 3.24
C PHE A 130 28.92 -21.88 3.66
N VAL A 131 28.90 -22.28 4.93
CA VAL A 131 29.86 -23.26 5.46
C VAL A 131 29.46 -24.66 4.98
N SER A 132 30.41 -25.37 4.36
CA SER A 132 30.18 -26.73 3.85
C SER A 132 30.89 -27.81 4.66
N GLU A 133 31.98 -27.45 5.34
CA GLU A 133 32.73 -28.36 6.22
C GLU A 133 33.59 -27.51 7.18
N ASP A 134 34.01 -28.10 8.29
CA ASP A 134 34.86 -27.42 9.27
C ASP A 134 35.94 -28.36 9.83
N GLN A 135 37.01 -27.76 10.37
CA GLN A 135 38.15 -28.45 10.98
C GLN A 135 38.57 -27.68 12.25
N PRO A 136 38.84 -28.36 13.39
CA PRO A 136 39.08 -27.67 14.67
C PRO A 136 40.20 -26.61 14.68
N TYR A 137 41.16 -26.70 13.75
CA TYR A 137 42.35 -25.85 13.71
C TYR A 137 42.48 -25.00 12.44
N ASP A 138 41.56 -25.16 11.48
CA ASP A 138 41.57 -24.42 10.22
C ASP A 138 40.39 -23.45 10.15
N ARG A 139 40.38 -22.60 9.12
CA ARG A 139 39.20 -21.79 8.82
C ARG A 139 38.13 -22.69 8.21
N SER A 140 36.86 -22.40 8.52
CA SER A 140 35.72 -23.10 7.95
C SER A 140 35.80 -23.15 6.41
N HIS A 141 35.52 -24.32 5.84
CA HIS A 141 35.49 -24.52 4.40
C HIS A 141 34.18 -23.99 3.84
N VAL A 142 34.24 -22.76 3.33
CA VAL A 142 33.10 -22.08 2.72
C VAL A 142 32.98 -22.37 1.22
N ARG A 143 31.75 -22.34 0.72
CA ARG A 143 31.43 -22.38 -0.72
C ARG A 143 30.58 -21.19 -1.09
N LYS A 144 30.79 -20.66 -2.30
CA LYS A 144 29.88 -19.66 -2.89
C LYS A 144 28.48 -20.23 -3.04
N LEU A 145 27.46 -19.42 -2.79
CA LEU A 145 26.06 -19.81 -2.92
C LEU A 145 25.68 -19.91 -4.42
N LYS A 146 26.00 -21.07 -4.99
CA LYS A 146 25.73 -21.46 -6.38
C LYS A 146 24.99 -22.77 -6.37
N ARG A 147 24.08 -22.99 -7.32
CA ARG A 147 23.36 -24.27 -7.50
C ARG A 147 24.32 -25.48 -7.45
N ALA A 148 25.37 -25.47 -8.27
CA ALA A 148 26.37 -26.54 -8.31
C ALA A 148 27.08 -26.78 -6.97
N ASN A 149 27.30 -25.73 -6.17
CA ASN A 149 27.93 -25.85 -4.86
C ASN A 149 26.97 -26.41 -3.80
N LEU A 150 25.69 -26.02 -3.84
CA LEU A 150 24.64 -26.57 -3.00
C LEU A 150 24.45 -28.06 -3.29
N GLU A 151 24.40 -28.43 -4.56
CA GLU A 151 24.32 -29.83 -4.99
C GLU A 151 25.54 -30.63 -4.52
N LYS A 152 26.76 -30.10 -4.69
CA LYS A 152 27.99 -30.76 -4.20
C LYS A 152 28.00 -30.95 -2.68
N PHE A 153 27.47 -29.97 -1.95
CA PHE A 153 27.32 -30.06 -0.50
C PHE A 153 26.32 -31.16 -0.12
N GLY A 154 25.17 -31.22 -0.80
CA GLY A 154 24.20 -32.27 -0.59
C GLY A 154 24.70 -33.68 -0.95
N GLU A 155 25.43 -33.85 -2.05
CA GLU A 155 26.10 -35.12 -2.38
C GLU A 155 27.03 -35.58 -1.25
N THR A 156 27.71 -34.63 -0.61
CA THR A 156 28.62 -34.92 0.50
C THR A 156 27.84 -35.43 1.70
N LEU A 157 26.73 -34.79 2.05
CA LEU A 157 25.85 -35.23 3.12
C LEU A 157 25.17 -36.58 2.82
N GLN A 158 24.77 -36.86 1.57
CA GLN A 158 24.24 -38.17 1.16
C GLN A 158 25.25 -39.31 1.37
N ARG A 159 26.54 -39.05 1.12
CA ARG A 159 27.60 -40.05 1.36
C ARG A 159 27.82 -40.28 2.86
N GLN A 160 27.69 -39.23 3.66
CA GLN A 160 27.96 -39.26 5.10
C GLN A 160 26.78 -39.78 5.94
N GLN A 161 25.54 -39.58 5.48
CA GLN A 161 24.32 -39.84 6.25
C GLN A 161 23.32 -40.64 5.41
N ALA A 162 22.88 -41.80 5.92
CA ALA A 162 22.04 -42.72 5.17
C ALA A 162 20.61 -42.20 4.97
N GLU A 163 20.13 -41.39 5.91
CA GLU A 163 18.80 -40.80 5.97
C GLU A 163 18.53 -39.82 4.81
N PHE A 164 19.58 -39.31 4.17
CA PHE A 164 19.46 -38.37 3.06
C PHE A 164 19.45 -39.04 1.67
N ARG A 165 19.58 -40.37 1.59
CA ARG A 165 19.70 -41.06 0.28
C ARG A 165 18.44 -41.01 -0.58
N GLU A 166 17.28 -40.73 0.01
CA GLU A 166 15.99 -40.65 -0.69
C GLU A 166 15.69 -39.27 -1.31
N LYS A 167 16.44 -38.24 -0.92
CA LYS A 167 16.26 -36.86 -1.42
C LYS A 167 17.28 -36.55 -2.50
N SER A 168 16.99 -35.58 -3.37
CA SER A 168 17.98 -35.11 -4.35
C SER A 168 19.15 -34.38 -3.66
N ALA A 169 20.34 -34.43 -4.25
CA ALA A 169 21.51 -33.74 -3.70
C ALA A 169 21.26 -32.23 -3.54
N LEU A 170 20.63 -31.60 -4.53
CA LEU A 170 20.30 -30.18 -4.44
C LEU A 170 19.31 -29.88 -3.30
N GLU A 171 18.29 -30.72 -3.09
CA GLU A 171 17.34 -30.57 -1.97
C GLU A 171 18.05 -30.64 -0.62
N ILE A 172 18.98 -31.58 -0.45
CA ILE A 172 19.75 -31.72 0.78
C ILE A 172 20.66 -30.52 0.98
N GLY A 173 21.29 -30.02 -0.10
CA GLY A 173 22.10 -28.81 -0.09
C GLY A 173 21.30 -27.61 0.42
N CYS A 174 20.16 -27.30 -0.20
CA CYS A 174 19.28 -26.20 0.20
C CYS A 174 18.69 -26.39 1.61
N MET A 175 18.35 -27.62 2.00
CA MET A 175 17.82 -27.91 3.34
C MET A 175 18.86 -27.61 4.43
N ASN A 176 20.14 -27.87 4.18
CA ASN A 176 21.16 -27.79 5.22
C ASN A 176 21.97 -26.48 5.19
N ALA A 177 22.12 -25.85 4.02
CA ALA A 177 22.84 -24.59 3.87
C ALA A 177 22.22 -23.47 4.73
N THR A 178 23.09 -22.62 5.26
CA THR A 178 22.73 -21.41 6.01
C THR A 178 23.61 -20.27 5.56
N VAL A 179 23.05 -19.06 5.58
CA VAL A 179 23.80 -17.82 5.35
C VAL A 179 23.81 -16.96 6.60
N ASP A 180 24.89 -16.20 6.78
CA ASP A 180 24.97 -15.15 7.79
C ASP A 180 24.21 -13.92 7.29
N ILE A 181 23.20 -13.49 8.06
CA ILE A 181 22.36 -12.32 7.73
C ILE A 181 23.15 -11.01 7.72
N GLU A 182 24.20 -10.87 8.53
CA GLU A 182 25.08 -9.70 8.49
C GLU A 182 25.86 -9.66 7.18
N LYS A 183 26.30 -10.82 6.67
CA LYS A 183 26.94 -10.92 5.36
C LYS A 183 25.97 -10.62 4.23
N VAL A 184 24.73 -11.09 4.30
CA VAL A 184 23.67 -10.71 3.35
C VAL A 184 23.52 -9.20 3.28
N LYS A 185 23.37 -8.54 4.45
CA LYS A 185 23.25 -7.08 4.54
C LYS A 185 24.50 -6.35 4.03
N GLU A 186 25.69 -6.85 4.36
CA GLU A 186 26.97 -6.29 3.90
C GLU A 186 27.08 -6.33 2.36
N GLN A 187 26.76 -7.46 1.73
CA GLN A 187 26.79 -7.60 0.27
C GLN A 187 25.83 -6.63 -0.42
N LEU A 188 24.60 -6.51 0.10
CA LEU A 188 23.59 -5.61 -0.45
C LEU A 188 23.95 -4.13 -0.27
N HIS A 189 24.60 -3.78 0.84
CA HIS A 189 24.95 -2.39 1.13
C HIS A 189 26.19 -1.92 0.37
N LYS A 190 27.19 -2.79 0.20
CA LYS A 190 28.45 -2.41 -0.45
C LYS A 190 28.34 -2.25 -1.97
N ASP A 191 27.40 -2.94 -2.62
CA ASP A 191 27.15 -2.79 -4.06
C ASP A 191 26.08 -1.72 -4.32
N GLY A 192 26.49 -0.61 -4.95
CA GLY A 192 25.61 0.50 -5.30
C GLY A 192 24.44 0.14 -6.22
N ARG A 193 24.50 -1.00 -6.93
CA ARG A 193 23.40 -1.51 -7.77
C ARG A 193 22.13 -1.78 -6.98
N PHE A 194 22.26 -2.25 -5.74
CA PHE A 194 21.12 -2.65 -4.91
C PHE A 194 20.63 -1.52 -4.00
N ARG A 195 21.34 -0.39 -3.90
CA ARG A 195 20.98 0.71 -3.01
C ARG A 195 19.54 1.21 -3.27
N GLY A 196 18.68 1.08 -2.26
CA GLY A 196 17.26 1.48 -2.34
C GLY A 196 16.38 0.57 -3.21
N ARG A 197 16.88 -0.61 -3.59
CA ARG A 197 16.25 -1.59 -4.50
C ARG A 197 16.10 -2.99 -3.89
N TYR A 198 16.13 -3.10 -2.56
CA TYR A 198 15.78 -4.32 -1.83
C TYR A 198 15.08 -4.00 -0.51
N LEU A 199 14.33 -4.96 0.02
CA LEU A 199 13.81 -5.02 1.38
C LEU A 199 14.31 -6.32 2.04
N LEU A 200 14.70 -6.22 3.30
CA LEU A 200 15.03 -7.37 4.14
C LEU A 200 13.76 -7.70 4.92
N VAL A 201 13.22 -8.89 4.73
CA VAL A 201 11.94 -9.28 5.34
C VAL A 201 12.17 -10.50 6.22
N LEU A 202 11.88 -10.35 7.51
CA LEU A 202 12.03 -11.42 8.48
C LEU A 202 10.78 -12.29 8.54
N ALA A 203 10.92 -13.62 8.50
CA ALA A 203 9.81 -14.53 8.69
C ALA A 203 9.46 -14.66 10.18
N GLU A 204 8.22 -14.34 10.57
CA GLU A 204 7.82 -14.25 11.97
C GLU A 204 7.51 -15.59 12.63
N GLU A 205 7.32 -16.66 11.86
CA GLU A 205 6.69 -17.92 12.29
C GLU A 205 7.21 -18.51 13.61
N ASN A 206 8.43 -18.14 14.02
CA ASN A 206 9.07 -18.62 15.22
C ASN A 206 9.55 -17.51 16.19
N LEU A 207 9.44 -16.22 15.83
CA LEU A 207 9.90 -15.11 16.70
C LEU A 207 9.11 -14.99 17.99
N SER A 208 7.80 -15.22 17.94
CA SER A 208 6.93 -15.19 19.12
C SER A 208 7.24 -16.30 20.13
N LEU A 209 7.99 -17.33 19.71
CA LEU A 209 8.48 -18.42 20.57
C LEU A 209 9.74 -18.05 21.35
N ILE A 210 10.43 -16.96 20.97
CA ILE A 210 11.57 -16.44 21.72
C ILE A 210 11.02 -15.58 22.87
N ASP A 211 11.22 -16.04 24.10
CA ASP A 211 10.83 -15.29 25.29
C ASP A 211 11.62 -13.98 25.39
N TRP A 212 10.90 -12.89 25.64
CA TRP A 212 11.43 -11.53 25.68
C TRP A 212 12.34 -11.29 26.90
N ALA A 213 12.07 -11.99 28.00
CA ALA A 213 12.86 -11.94 29.23
C ALA A 213 13.81 -13.16 29.33
N SER A 214 14.44 -13.52 28.22
CA SER A 214 15.39 -14.63 28.14
C SER A 214 16.75 -14.21 27.59
N GLN A 215 17.70 -15.15 27.59
CA GLN A 215 19.02 -14.97 27.00
C GLN A 215 18.97 -14.66 25.49
N ASP A 216 17.85 -14.95 24.82
CA ASP A 216 17.66 -14.74 23.38
C ASP A 216 17.07 -13.37 23.01
N SER A 217 16.77 -12.53 24.01
CA SER A 217 16.16 -11.20 23.83
C SER A 217 16.94 -10.32 22.83
N ALA A 218 18.27 -10.29 22.97
CA ALA A 218 19.14 -9.54 22.06
C ALA A 218 19.11 -10.07 20.62
N ALA A 219 19.04 -11.39 20.44
CA ALA A 219 18.99 -12.01 19.11
C ALA A 219 17.70 -11.62 18.39
N ARG A 220 16.55 -11.74 19.06
CA ARG A 220 15.25 -11.33 18.51
C ARG A 220 15.20 -9.84 18.20
N LYS A 221 15.69 -9.00 19.12
CA LYS A 221 15.81 -7.55 18.93
C LYS A 221 16.63 -7.20 17.70
N HIS A 222 17.82 -7.79 17.53
CA HIS A 222 18.67 -7.49 16.38
C HIS A 222 18.04 -7.93 15.05
N LEU A 223 17.38 -9.09 15.00
CA LEU A 223 16.66 -9.52 13.79
C LEU A 223 15.55 -8.53 13.41
N VAL A 224 14.76 -8.06 14.37
CA VAL A 224 13.75 -7.03 14.09
C VAL A 224 14.41 -5.72 13.63
N GLN A 225 15.47 -5.25 14.30
CA GLN A 225 16.17 -4.01 13.93
C GLN A 225 16.73 -4.05 12.50
N MET A 226 17.32 -5.18 12.08
CA MET A 226 17.88 -5.37 10.74
C MET A 226 16.81 -5.45 9.64
N SER A 227 15.56 -5.74 9.99
CA SER A 227 14.47 -5.92 9.03
C SER A 227 13.90 -4.60 8.53
N HIS A 228 13.53 -4.55 7.26
CA HIS A 228 12.68 -3.50 6.70
C HIS A 228 11.20 -3.82 6.90
N ALA A 229 10.81 -5.10 6.79
CA ALA A 229 9.45 -5.58 6.99
C ALA A 229 9.46 -6.97 7.66
N VAL A 230 8.28 -7.46 8.05
CA VAL A 230 8.13 -8.79 8.66
C VAL A 230 7.00 -9.55 7.96
N PHE A 231 7.22 -10.82 7.62
CA PHE A 231 6.18 -11.72 7.19
C PHE A 231 5.35 -12.19 8.40
N SER A 232 4.17 -11.62 8.59
CA SER A 232 3.26 -11.99 9.67
C SER A 232 1.83 -11.57 9.34
N SER A 233 0.89 -12.52 9.42
CA SER A 233 -0.54 -12.21 9.44
C SER A 233 -1.14 -12.07 10.84
N ASN A 234 -0.32 -12.24 11.89
CA ASN A 234 -0.78 -12.21 13.28
C ASN A 234 -1.07 -10.76 13.74
N PRO A 235 -2.30 -10.45 14.18
CA PRO A 235 -2.66 -9.10 14.65
C PRO A 235 -1.84 -8.61 15.86
N LYS A 236 -1.45 -9.52 16.77
CA LYS A 236 -0.62 -9.17 17.94
C LYS A 236 0.78 -8.79 17.52
N SER A 237 1.37 -9.57 16.61
CA SER A 237 2.70 -9.29 16.07
C SER A 237 2.70 -7.97 15.30
N ARG A 238 1.66 -7.70 14.50
CA ARG A 238 1.46 -6.39 13.87
C ARG A 238 1.35 -5.25 14.88
N SER A 239 0.57 -5.41 15.94
CA SER A 239 0.42 -4.39 16.99
C SER A 239 1.77 -4.06 17.66
N PHE A 240 2.54 -5.10 17.99
CA PHE A 240 3.89 -4.97 18.55
C PHE A 240 4.85 -4.27 17.59
N LEU A 241 4.91 -4.70 16.33
CA LEU A 241 5.82 -4.14 15.31
C LEU A 241 5.47 -2.71 14.88
N LEU A 242 4.25 -2.28 15.17
CA LEU A 242 3.82 -0.88 15.02
C LEU A 242 4.01 -0.05 16.29
N GLY A 243 4.68 -0.58 17.31
CA GLY A 243 4.91 0.12 18.59
C GLY A 243 3.66 0.30 19.45
N LYS A 244 2.48 -0.20 19.04
CA LYS A 244 1.20 -0.01 19.75
C LYS A 244 1.11 -0.78 21.07
N SER A 245 1.97 -1.77 21.26
CA SER A 245 2.07 -2.55 22.50
C SER A 245 3.10 -2.00 23.49
N HIS A 246 3.79 -0.90 23.16
CA HIS A 246 4.77 -0.25 24.04
C HIS A 246 4.13 0.92 24.81
N PRO A 247 4.68 1.32 25.96
CA PRO A 247 4.14 2.45 26.73
C PRO A 247 4.05 3.72 25.90
N THR A 248 5.11 4.00 25.12
CA THR A 248 5.14 5.08 24.14
C THR A 248 5.78 4.60 22.83
N MET A 249 5.51 5.33 21.74
CA MET A 249 6.21 5.12 20.47
C MET A 249 7.71 5.43 20.60
N GLU A 250 8.09 6.39 21.46
CA GLU A 250 9.49 6.76 21.68
C GLU A 250 10.29 5.59 22.25
N ASP A 251 9.76 4.88 23.25
CA ASP A 251 10.37 3.67 23.82
C ASP A 251 10.59 2.59 22.74
N PHE A 252 9.57 2.39 21.89
CA PHE A 252 9.67 1.44 20.78
C PHE A 252 10.75 1.83 19.78
N LEU A 253 10.87 3.10 19.44
CA LEU A 253 11.88 3.59 18.50
C LEU A 253 13.29 3.52 19.10
N GLU A 254 13.44 3.79 20.39
CA GLU A 254 14.72 3.62 21.07
C GLU A 254 15.17 2.16 20.99
N GLU A 255 14.25 1.22 21.20
CA GLU A 255 14.57 -0.20 21.18
C GLU A 255 14.71 -0.78 19.76
N PHE A 256 13.75 -0.57 18.87
CA PHE A 256 13.62 -1.26 17.58
C PHE A 256 13.94 -0.42 16.35
N LYS A 257 14.25 0.86 16.56
CA LYS A 257 14.70 1.84 15.56
C LYS A 257 13.67 2.29 14.54
N SER A 258 12.68 1.45 14.20
CA SER A 258 11.56 1.85 13.36
C SER A 258 10.36 0.91 13.53
N PRO A 259 9.12 1.39 13.29
CA PRO A 259 7.98 0.50 13.06
C PRO A 259 8.26 -0.40 11.86
N LYS A 260 7.77 -1.64 11.90
CA LYS A 260 7.94 -2.60 10.82
C LYS A 260 6.58 -2.96 10.22
N PRO A 261 6.36 -2.73 8.91
CA PRO A 261 5.17 -3.22 8.24
C PRO A 261 5.15 -4.75 8.27
N CYS A 262 3.97 -5.31 8.54
CA CYS A 262 3.69 -6.72 8.35
C CYS A 262 3.17 -6.96 6.94
N ILE A 263 3.91 -7.70 6.12
CA ILE A 263 3.45 -8.16 4.80
C ILE A 263 3.12 -9.66 4.86
N TRP A 264 2.39 -10.18 3.87
CA TRP A 264 1.92 -11.57 3.88
C TRP A 264 1.75 -12.14 2.47
N GLY A 265 1.61 -13.45 2.39
CA GLY A 265 1.36 -14.21 1.16
C GLY A 265 0.80 -15.60 1.47
N CYS A 266 0.59 -16.42 0.44
CA CYS A 266 -0.03 -17.74 0.60
C CYS A 266 0.92 -18.86 1.07
N ASP A 267 2.24 -18.70 0.91
CA ASP A 267 3.28 -19.71 1.25
C ASP A 267 2.93 -21.14 0.78
N CYS A 268 2.33 -21.25 -0.40
CA CYS A 268 1.87 -22.53 -0.93
C CYS A 268 2.97 -23.21 -1.74
N HIS A 269 2.99 -24.53 -1.66
CA HIS A 269 3.95 -25.40 -2.33
C HIS A 269 3.29 -26.31 -3.38
N GLY A 270 1.97 -26.22 -3.55
CA GLY A 270 1.20 -26.96 -4.55
C GLY A 270 -0.18 -26.35 -4.82
N TYR A 271 -0.92 -26.94 -5.76
CA TYR A 271 -2.27 -26.45 -6.14
C TYR A 271 -3.40 -26.90 -5.21
N LYS A 272 -3.17 -27.98 -4.45
CA LYS A 272 -4.17 -28.50 -3.48
C LYS A 272 -4.27 -27.61 -2.24
N GLU A 273 -3.17 -26.95 -1.93
CA GLU A 273 -3.12 -25.88 -0.94
C GLU A 273 -3.82 -24.65 -1.53
N ARG A 274 -4.18 -23.68 -0.67
CA ARG A 274 -4.96 -22.50 -1.06
C ARG A 274 -4.10 -21.56 -1.93
N PHE A 275 -3.94 -21.89 -3.21
CA PHE A 275 -3.08 -21.18 -4.16
C PHE A 275 -3.52 -19.72 -4.32
N LEU A 276 -2.63 -18.78 -3.96
CA LEU A 276 -2.88 -17.33 -3.89
C LEU A 276 -4.05 -16.93 -2.95
N GLU A 277 -4.45 -17.82 -2.05
CA GLU A 277 -5.56 -17.62 -1.14
C GLU A 277 -5.09 -17.90 0.29
N PRO A 278 -4.41 -16.93 0.95
CA PRO A 278 -3.83 -17.14 2.27
C PRO A 278 -4.87 -17.59 3.30
N ASP A 279 -4.39 -18.28 4.34
CA ASP A 279 -5.24 -18.78 5.42
C ASP A 279 -6.14 -17.71 6.03
N GLU A 280 -7.37 -18.12 6.36
CA GLU A 280 -8.44 -17.24 6.85
C GLU A 280 -8.72 -16.02 5.94
N GLN A 281 -8.37 -16.10 4.66
CA GLN A 281 -8.47 -14.99 3.71
C GLN A 281 -7.74 -13.74 4.19
N ARG A 282 -6.60 -13.92 4.86
CA ARG A 282 -5.72 -12.84 5.32
C ARG A 282 -4.94 -12.23 4.15
N PHE A 283 -5.64 -11.66 3.18
CA PHE A 283 -5.04 -10.99 2.03
C PHE A 283 -4.22 -9.78 2.48
N CYS A 284 -3.04 -9.59 1.90
CA CYS A 284 -2.20 -8.42 2.15
C CYS A 284 -2.60 -7.29 1.20
N TRP A 285 -3.18 -6.23 1.77
CA TRP A 285 -3.56 -5.03 1.07
C TRP A 285 -2.50 -3.95 1.27
N ILE A 286 -2.03 -3.39 0.15
CA ILE A 286 -1.07 -2.29 0.12
C ILE A 286 -1.72 -1.05 -0.49
N LYS A 287 -1.66 0.08 0.23
CA LYS A 287 -2.12 1.38 -0.27
C LYS A 287 -0.97 2.11 -0.97
N GLY A 288 -0.99 2.07 -2.29
CA GLY A 288 0.09 2.62 -3.10
C GLY A 288 -0.13 2.38 -4.59
N GLU A 289 0.70 3.01 -5.40
CA GLU A 289 0.85 2.59 -6.79
C GLU A 289 1.40 1.16 -6.83
N VAL A 290 0.99 0.36 -7.82
CA VAL A 290 1.51 -1.00 -8.05
C VAL A 290 2.89 -0.90 -8.70
N SER A 291 3.88 -0.49 -7.90
CA SER A 291 5.26 -0.24 -8.30
C SER A 291 6.21 -0.44 -7.12
N TRP A 292 7.52 -0.53 -7.36
CA TRP A 292 8.53 -0.58 -6.29
C TRP A 292 8.50 0.68 -5.40
N GLU A 293 8.37 1.86 -6.02
CA GLU A 293 8.30 3.14 -5.30
C GLU A 293 7.02 3.24 -4.45
N GLY A 294 5.91 2.72 -4.96
CA GLY A 294 4.66 2.57 -4.22
C GLY A 294 4.80 1.61 -3.03
N LEU A 295 5.46 0.46 -3.22
CA LEU A 295 5.74 -0.48 -2.14
C LEU A 295 6.56 0.17 -1.03
N LYS A 296 7.64 0.89 -1.35
CA LYS A 296 8.50 1.52 -0.33
C LYS A 296 7.75 2.49 0.60
N GLN A 297 6.60 3.01 0.19
CA GLN A 297 5.77 3.87 1.05
C GLN A 297 5.34 3.17 2.35
N ILE A 298 5.25 1.83 2.37
CA ILE A 298 4.91 1.06 3.58
C ILE A 298 5.92 1.23 4.71
N LEU A 299 7.16 1.64 4.41
CA LEU A 299 8.19 1.88 5.42
C LEU A 299 7.97 3.18 6.19
N TYR A 300 7.29 4.16 5.58
CA TYR A 300 7.03 5.47 6.18
C TYR A 300 5.69 5.49 6.93
N GLU A 301 4.66 4.85 6.36
CA GLU A 301 3.30 4.85 6.92
C GLU A 301 2.74 3.42 7.04
N PRO A 302 3.42 2.50 7.76
CA PRO A 302 3.06 1.07 7.78
C PRO A 302 1.63 0.83 8.28
N ASP A 303 1.18 1.61 9.27
CA ASP A 303 -0.18 1.50 9.78
C ASP A 303 -1.24 2.16 8.89
N ALA A 304 -0.90 3.07 7.98
CA ALA A 304 -1.89 3.63 7.05
C ALA A 304 -1.94 2.87 5.72
N ARG A 305 -0.87 2.15 5.37
CA ARG A 305 -0.68 1.57 4.04
C ARG A 305 -0.68 0.05 3.97
N VAL A 306 -0.65 -0.65 5.11
CA VAL A 306 -0.69 -2.11 5.11
C VAL A 306 -1.83 -2.64 5.97
N ARG A 307 -2.67 -3.48 5.37
CA ARG A 307 -3.79 -4.17 6.02
C ARG A 307 -3.76 -5.63 5.65
N ILE A 308 -4.07 -6.51 6.61
CA ILE A 308 -4.14 -7.94 6.39
C ILE A 308 -5.53 -8.39 6.80
N GLN A 309 -6.41 -8.61 5.83
CA GLN A 309 -7.84 -8.85 6.04
C GLN A 309 -8.54 -9.35 4.77
N PRO A 310 -9.75 -9.93 4.88
CA PRO A 310 -10.49 -10.47 3.72
C PRO A 310 -10.96 -9.42 2.71
N HIS A 311 -11.41 -8.27 3.19
CA HIS A 311 -12.08 -7.24 2.37
C HIS A 311 -11.23 -5.99 2.19
N ASP A 312 -11.54 -5.21 1.16
CA ASP A 312 -10.88 -3.92 0.88
C ASP A 312 -10.91 -3.03 2.15
N PRO A 313 -9.77 -2.47 2.59
CA PRO A 313 -9.73 -1.59 3.75
C PRO A 313 -10.36 -0.21 3.53
N GLU A 314 -10.67 0.17 2.29
CA GLU A 314 -11.32 1.43 1.99
C GLU A 314 -12.72 1.49 2.66
N PRO A 315 -13.04 2.55 3.43
CA PRO A 315 -14.36 2.69 4.06
C PRO A 315 -15.51 2.71 3.04
N SER A 316 -16.71 2.31 3.47
CA SER A 316 -17.92 2.38 2.62
C SER A 316 -18.17 3.81 2.16
N LYS A 317 -18.25 4.02 0.84
CA LYS A 317 -18.36 5.33 0.22
C LYS A 317 -19.80 5.74 -0.04
N SER A 318 -20.03 7.05 -0.14
CA SER A 318 -21.21 7.58 -0.83
C SER A 318 -21.20 7.11 -2.29
N THR A 319 -22.37 6.70 -2.80
CA THR A 319 -22.56 6.29 -4.20
C THR A 319 -22.18 7.39 -5.21
N TYR A 320 -22.12 8.65 -4.76
CA TYR A 320 -21.82 9.82 -5.59
C TYR A 320 -20.38 10.32 -5.48
N THR A 321 -19.44 9.43 -5.13
CA THR A 321 -18.01 9.76 -5.20
C THR A 321 -17.59 9.87 -6.67
N LEU A 322 -17.09 11.04 -7.09
CA LEU A 322 -16.60 11.26 -8.45
C LEU A 322 -15.39 10.37 -8.76
N ASP A 323 -15.41 9.72 -9.91
CA ASP A 323 -14.40 8.77 -10.38
C ASP A 323 -13.62 9.30 -11.58
N ARG A 324 -14.31 9.99 -12.49
CA ARG A 324 -13.72 10.52 -13.72
C ARG A 324 -14.45 11.77 -14.21
N ILE A 325 -13.68 12.67 -14.80
CA ILE A 325 -14.16 13.86 -15.51
C ILE A 325 -13.68 13.78 -16.95
N HIS A 326 -14.61 13.90 -17.89
CA HIS A 326 -14.32 14.02 -19.31
C HIS A 326 -14.78 15.39 -19.81
N ILE A 327 -13.85 16.14 -20.40
CA ILE A 327 -14.09 17.45 -21.02
C ILE A 327 -13.80 17.29 -22.51
N THR A 328 -14.78 17.59 -23.35
CA THR A 328 -14.60 17.52 -24.81
C THR A 328 -13.88 18.76 -25.34
N GLU A 329 -12.97 18.56 -26.31
CA GLU A 329 -12.29 19.68 -26.97
C GLU A 329 -13.31 20.67 -27.53
N THR A 330 -13.16 21.94 -27.16
CA THR A 330 -14.07 23.02 -27.56
C THR A 330 -13.28 24.28 -27.90
N GLN A 331 -13.42 24.76 -29.13
CA GLN A 331 -12.97 26.11 -29.52
C GLN A 331 -13.99 27.13 -29.02
N ILE A 332 -13.67 27.84 -27.95
CA ILE A 332 -14.60 28.80 -27.30
C ILE A 332 -14.79 30.04 -28.17
N ASN A 333 -13.67 30.60 -28.66
CA ASN A 333 -13.58 31.74 -29.57
C ASN A 333 -12.20 31.71 -30.27
N ASP A 334 -11.88 32.71 -31.09
CA ASP A 334 -10.63 32.73 -31.88
C ASP A 334 -9.33 32.71 -31.03
N SER A 335 -9.41 33.08 -29.75
CA SER A 335 -8.25 33.20 -28.85
C SER A 335 -8.20 32.16 -27.74
N LEU A 336 -9.28 31.40 -27.52
CA LEU A 336 -9.39 30.46 -26.40
C LEU A 336 -9.92 29.10 -26.87
N ARG A 337 -9.16 28.07 -26.53
CA ARG A 337 -9.52 26.67 -26.74
C ARG A 337 -9.41 25.90 -25.42
N VAL A 338 -10.40 25.06 -25.16
CA VAL A 338 -10.34 24.03 -24.13
C VAL A 338 -9.96 22.73 -24.82
N CYS A 339 -8.81 22.16 -24.46
CA CYS A 339 -8.38 20.87 -24.98
C CYS A 339 -9.21 19.74 -24.39
N GLU A 340 -9.32 18.62 -25.11
CA GLU A 340 -9.88 17.40 -24.56
C GLU A 340 -9.10 16.97 -23.31
N ALA A 341 -9.83 16.58 -22.27
CA ALA A 341 -9.24 16.09 -21.03
C ALA A 341 -10.06 14.93 -20.46
N ASP A 342 -9.38 13.81 -20.20
CA ASP A 342 -9.90 12.70 -19.40
C ASP A 342 -9.07 12.61 -18.10
N ILE A 343 -9.75 12.86 -16.97
CA ILE A 343 -9.13 13.01 -15.66
C ILE A 343 -9.73 11.98 -14.72
N ALA A 344 -8.97 10.93 -14.40
CA ALA A 344 -9.31 10.01 -13.32
C ALA A 344 -9.04 10.65 -11.96
N LEU A 345 -10.00 10.50 -11.03
CA LEU A 345 -9.90 11.03 -9.67
C LEU A 345 -9.70 9.91 -8.66
N ASN A 346 -9.03 10.24 -7.56
CA ASN A 346 -9.00 9.36 -6.39
C ASN A 346 -10.25 9.54 -5.55
N PRO A 347 -10.70 8.51 -4.82
CA PRO A 347 -11.63 8.72 -3.73
C PRO A 347 -11.04 9.66 -2.67
N ASN A 348 -11.93 10.36 -1.97
CA ASN A 348 -11.62 11.25 -0.86
C ASN A 348 -10.93 12.55 -1.30
N LEU A 349 -9.67 12.79 -0.92
CA LEU A 349 -8.98 14.05 -1.15
C LEU A 349 -8.25 14.05 -2.49
N VAL A 350 -8.60 15.01 -3.35
CA VAL A 350 -7.88 15.31 -4.59
C VAL A 350 -7.30 16.72 -4.51
N ALA A 351 -5.98 16.83 -4.58
CA ALA A 351 -5.28 18.13 -4.62
C ALA A 351 -4.97 18.51 -6.07
N ILE A 352 -5.48 19.67 -6.51
CA ILE A 352 -5.20 20.23 -7.84
C ILE A 352 -4.24 21.42 -7.68
N ILE A 353 -2.99 21.27 -8.11
CA ILE A 353 -1.91 22.26 -7.90
C ILE A 353 -1.44 22.82 -9.25
N GLY A 354 -1.11 24.11 -9.29
CA GLY A 354 -0.59 24.75 -10.50
C GLY A 354 -0.48 26.28 -10.37
N GLY A 355 0.24 26.91 -11.29
CA GLY A 355 0.42 28.37 -11.32
C GLY A 355 -0.87 29.15 -11.59
N ARG A 356 -0.83 30.49 -11.41
CA ARG A 356 -1.97 31.35 -11.77
C ARG A 356 -2.26 31.20 -13.27
N GLY A 357 -3.53 31.05 -13.63
CA GLY A 357 -3.95 30.85 -15.03
C GLY A 357 -3.87 29.41 -15.55
N SER A 358 -3.43 28.44 -14.74
CA SER A 358 -3.30 27.03 -15.18
C SER A 358 -4.62 26.26 -15.34
N GLY A 359 -5.78 26.92 -15.28
CA GLY A 359 -7.10 26.29 -15.46
C GLY A 359 -7.74 25.63 -14.23
N LYS A 360 -7.16 25.72 -13.02
CA LYS A 360 -7.71 25.08 -11.80
C LYS A 360 -9.14 25.51 -11.47
N THR A 361 -9.39 26.81 -11.39
CA THR A 361 -10.72 27.36 -11.12
C THR A 361 -11.71 27.00 -12.23
N ALA A 362 -11.26 27.00 -13.49
CA ALA A 362 -12.10 26.59 -14.61
C ALA A 362 -12.53 25.12 -14.46
N LEU A 363 -11.61 24.22 -14.11
CA LEU A 363 -11.94 22.82 -13.85
C LEU A 363 -12.95 22.67 -12.70
N LEU A 364 -12.74 23.39 -11.59
CA LEU A 364 -13.68 23.35 -10.47
C LEU A 364 -15.07 23.90 -10.83
N ASP A 365 -15.14 25.00 -11.57
CA ASP A 365 -16.40 25.59 -12.04
C ASP A 365 -17.14 24.64 -13.00
N LEU A 366 -16.41 23.95 -13.90
CA LEU A 366 -16.98 22.95 -14.82
C LEU A 366 -17.61 21.78 -14.06
N ILE A 367 -16.97 21.32 -12.98
CA ILE A 367 -17.52 20.27 -12.11
C ILE A 367 -18.72 20.83 -11.34
N ALA A 368 -18.58 22.00 -10.72
CA ALA A 368 -19.59 22.59 -9.84
C ALA A 368 -20.91 22.83 -10.60
N ASP A 369 -20.87 23.36 -11.82
CA ASP A 369 -22.07 23.64 -12.63
C ASP A 369 -22.92 22.41 -12.95
N CYS A 370 -22.37 21.20 -12.80
CA CYS A 370 -23.14 19.95 -12.89
C CYS A 370 -24.05 19.70 -11.68
N PHE A 371 -23.93 20.47 -10.59
CA PHE A 371 -24.64 20.25 -9.32
C PHE A 371 -25.38 21.53 -8.87
N PRO A 372 -26.42 21.41 -8.01
CA PRO A 372 -27.21 22.56 -7.56
C PRO A 372 -26.39 23.70 -6.94
N ASP A 373 -25.43 23.40 -6.07
CA ASP A 373 -24.61 24.42 -5.41
C ASP A 373 -23.68 25.18 -6.38
N GLY A 374 -23.47 24.66 -7.59
CA GLY A 374 -22.71 25.32 -8.64
C GLY A 374 -23.45 26.46 -9.34
N GLU A 375 -24.78 26.57 -9.22
CA GLU A 375 -25.53 27.60 -9.95
C GLU A 375 -25.08 29.03 -9.62
N LYS A 376 -24.59 29.25 -8.39
CA LYS A 376 -24.06 30.53 -7.93
C LYS A 376 -22.88 31.06 -8.75
N ILE A 377 -22.13 30.20 -9.45
CA ILE A 377 -21.02 30.66 -10.29
C ILE A 377 -21.49 31.56 -11.44
N ARG A 378 -22.77 31.46 -11.83
CA ARG A 378 -23.34 32.27 -12.92
C ARG A 378 -23.43 33.75 -12.58
N GLU A 379 -23.47 34.09 -11.30
CA GLU A 379 -23.58 35.47 -10.79
C GLU A 379 -22.25 35.99 -10.23
N MET A 380 -21.26 35.12 -10.04
CA MET A 380 -19.96 35.48 -9.49
C MET A 380 -19.01 36.01 -10.57
N GLU A 381 -18.69 37.31 -10.54
CA GLU A 381 -17.78 37.96 -11.51
C GLU A 381 -16.39 37.30 -11.60
N THR A 382 -15.93 36.70 -10.51
CA THR A 382 -14.63 36.01 -10.42
C THR A 382 -14.65 34.60 -11.03
N SER A 383 -15.82 34.02 -11.29
CA SER A 383 -15.94 32.66 -11.84
C SER A 383 -15.48 32.61 -13.29
N PHE A 384 -15.09 31.42 -13.74
CA PHE A 384 -14.82 31.14 -15.14
C PHE A 384 -16.11 31.24 -15.98
N HIS A 385 -17.24 30.77 -15.45
CA HIS A 385 -18.53 30.83 -16.13
C HIS A 385 -18.94 32.26 -16.49
N TYR A 386 -18.97 33.16 -15.48
CA TYR A 386 -19.37 34.55 -15.67
C TYR A 386 -18.47 35.25 -16.69
N ARG A 387 -17.15 35.05 -16.58
CA ARG A 387 -16.17 35.64 -17.51
C ARG A 387 -16.33 35.19 -18.95
N LEU A 388 -16.80 33.96 -19.19
CA LEU A 388 -17.00 33.44 -20.55
C LEU A 388 -18.33 33.92 -21.15
N TYR A 389 -19.42 33.79 -20.39
CA TYR A 389 -20.78 33.83 -20.94
C TYR A 389 -21.58 35.09 -20.60
N HIS A 390 -21.18 35.88 -19.59
CA HIS A 390 -21.97 37.07 -19.19
C HIS A 390 -21.95 38.18 -20.26
N LYS A 391 -20.83 38.35 -20.99
CA LYS A 391 -20.66 39.48 -21.94
C LYS A 391 -20.35 39.04 -23.37
N THR A 392 -20.20 37.74 -23.61
CA THR A 392 -19.72 37.19 -24.89
C THR A 392 -20.49 35.93 -25.27
N SER A 393 -20.84 35.81 -26.55
CA SER A 393 -21.31 34.53 -27.11
C SER A 393 -20.11 33.60 -27.28
N ALA A 394 -19.97 32.65 -26.36
CA ALA A 394 -18.99 31.58 -26.40
C ALA A 394 -19.66 30.24 -26.69
N LYS A 395 -18.93 29.31 -27.32
CA LYS A 395 -19.47 27.95 -27.53
C LYS A 395 -19.55 27.19 -26.18
N PRO A 396 -20.65 26.46 -25.91
CA PRO A 396 -20.77 25.64 -24.72
C PRO A 396 -19.71 24.54 -24.65
N ILE A 397 -19.20 24.26 -23.45
CA ILE A 397 -18.21 23.20 -23.19
C ILE A 397 -18.93 21.94 -22.73
N GLN A 398 -18.69 20.81 -23.39
CA GLN A 398 -19.30 19.55 -22.98
C GLN A 398 -18.49 18.89 -21.85
N VAL A 399 -19.16 18.63 -20.73
CA VAL A 399 -18.58 18.00 -19.55
C VAL A 399 -19.38 16.75 -19.20
N LYS A 400 -18.68 15.64 -18.95
CA LYS A 400 -19.25 14.40 -18.42
C LYS A 400 -18.53 14.00 -17.15
N LEU A 401 -19.30 13.61 -16.16
CA LEU A 401 -18.86 13.11 -14.87
C LEU A 401 -19.29 11.66 -14.75
N GLN A 402 -18.38 10.82 -14.25
CA GLN A 402 -18.67 9.44 -13.89
C GLN A 402 -18.44 9.25 -12.39
N PHE A 403 -19.40 8.64 -11.72
CA PHE A 403 -19.30 8.27 -10.31
C PHE A 403 -18.76 6.85 -10.14
N GLN A 404 -18.28 6.52 -8.94
CA GLN A 404 -17.79 5.18 -8.62
C GLN A 404 -18.88 4.10 -8.70
N SER A 405 -20.16 4.48 -8.60
CA SER A 405 -21.31 3.60 -8.84
C SER A 405 -21.44 3.16 -10.31
N GLY A 406 -20.73 3.83 -11.22
CA GLY A 406 -20.90 3.69 -12.67
C GLY A 406 -21.96 4.63 -13.25
N GLU A 407 -22.75 5.32 -12.42
CA GLU A 407 -23.67 6.36 -12.88
C GLU A 407 -22.89 7.49 -13.55
N GLN A 408 -23.45 8.05 -14.61
CA GLN A 408 -22.88 9.16 -15.34
C GLN A 408 -23.87 10.32 -15.39
N THR A 409 -23.33 11.53 -15.33
CA THR A 409 -24.06 12.76 -15.58
C THR A 409 -23.20 13.67 -16.45
N GLY A 410 -23.80 14.68 -17.07
CA GLY A 410 -23.07 15.63 -17.88
C GLY A 410 -23.99 16.73 -18.35
N LYS A 411 -23.38 17.84 -18.75
CA LYS A 411 -24.12 18.99 -19.29
C LYS A 411 -23.25 19.83 -20.21
N ALA A 412 -23.93 20.64 -21.01
CA ALA A 412 -23.31 21.70 -21.80
C ALA A 412 -23.11 22.97 -20.93
N PHE A 413 -21.90 23.15 -20.41
CA PHE A 413 -21.52 24.31 -19.60
C PHE A 413 -21.71 25.62 -20.37
N GLY A 414 -22.59 26.49 -19.89
CA GLY A 414 -22.98 27.76 -20.53
C GLY A 414 -24.22 27.72 -21.43
N ALA A 415 -24.89 26.56 -21.55
CA ALA A 415 -26.16 26.44 -22.29
C ALA A 415 -27.26 25.76 -21.48
N GLU A 416 -26.93 24.69 -20.75
CA GLU A 416 -27.90 23.90 -20.00
C GLU A 416 -28.00 24.35 -18.54
N HIS A 417 -29.24 24.39 -18.04
CA HIS A 417 -29.55 24.81 -16.67
C HIS A 417 -29.82 23.63 -15.75
N GLU A 418 -30.19 22.47 -16.30
CA GLU A 418 -30.45 21.27 -15.51
C GLU A 418 -29.18 20.77 -14.82
N VAL A 419 -29.32 20.35 -13.57
CA VAL A 419 -28.23 19.90 -12.69
C VAL A 419 -28.53 18.52 -12.13
N PHE A 420 -27.48 17.80 -11.75
CA PHE A 420 -27.59 16.50 -11.10
C PHE A 420 -27.95 16.68 -9.62
N GLY A 421 -29.25 16.64 -9.31
CA GLY A 421 -29.77 16.88 -7.96
C GLY A 421 -29.77 15.69 -6.99
N ARG A 422 -29.16 14.54 -7.35
CA ARG A 422 -29.13 13.36 -6.48
C ARG A 422 -27.93 13.33 -5.52
N ALA A 423 -26.93 14.18 -5.76
CA ALA A 423 -25.74 14.27 -4.94
C ALA A 423 -25.68 15.63 -4.27
N ASP A 424 -25.49 15.63 -2.96
CA ASP A 424 -25.23 16.83 -2.18
C ASP A 424 -23.74 17.18 -2.29
N ILE A 425 -23.42 18.10 -3.22
CA ILE A 425 -22.07 18.61 -3.40
C ILE A 425 -21.99 20.03 -2.86
N LEU A 426 -21.01 20.25 -1.99
CA LEU A 426 -20.64 21.57 -1.49
C LEU A 426 -19.49 22.14 -2.34
N TYR A 427 -19.74 23.26 -3.01
CA TYR A 427 -18.75 24.02 -3.75
C TYR A 427 -18.37 25.31 -2.99
N LEU A 428 -17.20 25.30 -2.36
CA LEU A 428 -16.66 26.47 -1.66
C LEU A 428 -15.75 27.25 -2.60
N THR A 429 -16.15 28.47 -2.95
CA THR A 429 -15.31 29.38 -3.72
C THR A 429 -14.30 30.09 -2.81
N GLN A 430 -13.26 30.69 -3.42
CA GLN A 430 -12.26 31.43 -2.67
C GLN A 430 -12.88 32.60 -1.87
N ASN A 431 -13.79 33.35 -2.49
CA ASN A 431 -14.43 34.50 -1.84
C ASN A 431 -15.36 34.07 -0.70
N HIS A 432 -16.01 32.90 -0.78
CA HIS A 432 -16.87 32.42 0.31
C HIS A 432 -16.11 32.26 1.63
N ILE A 433 -14.89 31.72 1.59
CA ILE A 433 -14.08 31.57 2.80
C ILE A 433 -13.67 32.94 3.34
N ASP A 434 -13.31 33.88 2.47
CA ASP A 434 -12.97 35.24 2.85
C ASP A 434 -14.19 35.97 3.49
N ASP A 435 -15.39 35.80 2.94
CA ASP A 435 -16.62 36.42 3.46
C ASP A 435 -16.99 35.88 4.85
N TYR A 436 -16.91 34.55 5.04
CA TYR A 436 -17.14 33.94 6.35
C TYR A 436 -16.09 34.38 7.38
N THR A 437 -14.82 34.42 7.00
CA THR A 437 -13.75 34.81 7.93
C THR A 437 -13.74 36.31 8.25
N ALA A 438 -14.21 37.16 7.32
CA ALA A 438 -14.35 38.59 7.54
C ALA A 438 -15.56 38.97 8.42
N ASN A 439 -16.57 38.10 8.51
CA ASN A 439 -17.78 38.33 9.30
C ASN A 439 -18.02 37.22 10.34
N PRO A 440 -17.50 37.39 11.58
CA PRO A 440 -17.64 36.40 12.65
C PRO A 440 -19.10 36.01 12.95
N THR A 441 -20.05 36.93 12.80
CA THR A 441 -21.47 36.69 13.02
C THR A 441 -22.04 35.77 11.94
N LEU A 442 -21.68 36.01 10.67
CA LEU A 442 -22.11 35.20 9.53
C LEU A 442 -21.54 33.77 9.61
N LEU A 443 -20.27 33.64 10.01
CA LEU A 443 -19.64 32.35 10.24
C LEU A 443 -20.30 31.60 11.40
N TYR A 444 -20.59 32.30 12.50
CA TYR A 444 -21.27 31.69 13.64
C TYR A 444 -22.67 31.19 13.27
N SER A 445 -23.48 31.99 12.56
CA SER A 445 -24.80 31.56 12.10
C SER A 445 -24.71 30.34 11.17
N HIS A 446 -23.74 30.32 10.26
CA HIS A 446 -23.57 29.21 9.34
C HIS A 446 -23.08 27.92 10.02
N ILE A 447 -22.20 28.03 11.02
CA ILE A 447 -21.80 26.88 11.87
C ILE A 447 -23.02 26.33 12.60
N ILE A 448 -23.86 27.19 13.18
CA ILE A 448 -25.08 26.78 13.86
C ILE A 448 -26.03 26.05 12.89
N GLU A 449 -26.24 26.59 11.69
CA GLU A 449 -27.04 25.92 10.65
C GLU A 449 -26.50 24.52 10.33
N LEU A 450 -25.20 24.39 10.05
CA LEU A 450 -24.56 23.09 9.73
C LEU A 450 -24.62 22.08 10.88
N VAL A 451 -24.41 22.54 12.12
CA VAL A 451 -24.47 21.67 13.31
C VAL A 451 -25.89 21.11 13.52
N PHE A 452 -26.91 21.92 13.20
CA PHE A 452 -28.30 21.58 13.44
C PHE A 452 -29.06 21.04 12.21
N GLU A 453 -28.43 21.01 11.04
CA GLU A 453 -29.02 20.52 9.78
C GLU A 453 -29.62 19.11 9.92
N ASN A 454 -28.99 18.24 10.72
CA ASN A 454 -29.46 16.88 11.02
C ASN A 454 -29.97 16.70 12.47
N ARG A 455 -30.23 17.80 13.18
CA ARG A 455 -30.56 17.86 14.62
C ARG A 455 -31.65 18.91 14.92
N PRO A 456 -32.86 18.79 14.33
CA PRO A 456 -33.89 19.82 14.41
C PRO A 456 -34.50 20.00 15.80
N ASP A 457 -34.47 18.96 16.63
CA ASP A 457 -34.98 19.03 18.00
C ASP A 457 -34.00 19.76 18.92
N GLU A 458 -32.69 19.52 18.77
CA GLU A 458 -31.67 20.29 19.48
C GLU A 458 -31.60 21.74 18.99
N GLN A 459 -31.90 22.00 17.71
CA GLN A 459 -31.97 23.35 17.16
C GLN A 459 -33.02 24.20 17.87
N ARG A 460 -34.22 23.64 18.11
CA ARG A 460 -35.30 24.34 18.81
C ARG A 460 -34.90 24.71 20.24
N ALA A 461 -34.33 23.77 20.98
CA ALA A 461 -33.84 24.02 22.33
C ALA A 461 -32.73 25.09 22.36
N TYR A 462 -31.82 25.07 21.37
CA TYR A 462 -30.77 26.08 21.23
C TYR A 462 -31.35 27.48 20.96
N VAL A 463 -32.34 27.60 20.07
CA VAL A 463 -33.00 28.88 19.77
C VAL A 463 -33.70 29.43 21.02
N GLU A 464 -34.49 28.61 21.71
CA GLU A 464 -35.19 29.01 22.94
C GLU A 464 -34.20 29.47 24.04
N PHE A 465 -33.10 28.75 24.20
CA PHE A 465 -32.06 29.12 25.17
C PHE A 465 -31.38 30.43 24.78
N SER A 466 -31.05 30.62 23.50
CA SER A 466 -30.42 31.84 22.99
C SER A 466 -31.32 33.06 23.17
N GLU A 467 -32.62 32.92 22.92
CA GLU A 467 -33.62 33.97 23.18
C GLU A 467 -33.73 34.30 24.68
N HIS A 468 -33.68 33.28 25.54
CA HIS A 468 -33.68 33.48 26.99
C HIS A 468 -32.46 34.29 27.46
N ILE A 469 -31.26 33.96 26.97
CA ILE A 469 -30.04 34.70 27.26
C ILE A 469 -30.13 36.14 26.75
N ALA A 470 -30.57 36.35 25.50
CA ALA A 470 -30.72 37.69 24.93
C ALA A 470 -31.75 38.55 25.70
N ARG A 471 -32.80 37.93 26.25
CA ARG A 471 -33.75 38.62 27.14
C ARG A 471 -33.10 39.02 28.45
N ARG A 472 -32.37 38.11 29.10
CA ARG A 472 -31.65 38.39 30.36
C ARG A 472 -30.59 39.48 30.17
N GLN A 473 -29.87 39.47 29.06
CA GLN A 473 -28.89 40.51 28.74
C GLN A 473 -29.55 41.89 28.64
N ARG A 474 -30.68 42.00 27.95
CA ARG A 474 -31.47 43.26 27.86
C ARG A 474 -32.00 43.75 29.21
N GLU A 475 -32.22 42.86 30.17
CA GLU A 475 -32.60 43.23 31.55
C GLU A 475 -31.40 43.73 32.36
N ILE A 476 -30.21 43.18 32.12
CA ILE A 476 -28.98 43.45 32.89
C ILE A 476 -28.24 44.69 32.38
N ASP A 477 -28.13 44.87 31.06
CA ASP A 477 -27.35 45.97 30.46
C ASP A 477 -27.77 47.36 30.97
N PRO A 478 -29.07 47.70 31.12
CA PRO A 478 -29.48 48.99 31.66
C PRO A 478 -29.09 49.18 33.13
N LEU A 479 -29.06 48.10 33.93
CA LEU A 479 -28.69 48.12 35.35
C LEU A 479 -27.18 48.34 35.51
N VAL A 480 -26.38 47.74 34.63
CA VAL A 480 -24.93 47.94 34.57
C VAL A 480 -24.60 49.36 34.11
N ASP A 481 -25.26 49.86 33.06
CA ASP A 481 -25.10 51.24 32.58
C ASP A 481 -25.50 52.26 33.65
N GLN A 482 -26.54 51.96 34.45
CA GLN A 482 -26.95 52.81 35.56
C GLN A 482 -25.90 52.85 36.68
N GLN A 483 -25.26 51.73 37.01
CA GLN A 483 -24.15 51.71 37.97
C GLN A 483 -22.91 52.44 37.45
N LEU A 484 -22.57 52.27 36.17
CA LEU A 484 -21.39 52.92 35.57
C LEU A 484 -21.57 54.45 35.42
N ARG A 485 -22.80 54.95 35.44
CA ARG A 485 -23.11 56.39 35.43
C ARG A 485 -23.25 57.00 36.83
N THR A 486 -23.33 56.18 37.88
CA THR A 486 -23.54 56.62 39.27
C THR A 486 -22.34 56.39 40.18
N GLY A 487 -21.29 55.71 39.71
CA GLY A 487 -19.93 55.74 40.26
C GLY A 487 -19.03 56.68 39.44
#